data_AF-A0A925FSR2-F1
#
_entry.id   AF-A0A925FSR2-F1
#
_cell.length_a   1.000
_cell.length_b   1.000
_cell.length_c   1.000
_cell.angle_alpha   90.00
_cell.angle_beta   90.00
_cell.angle_gamma   90.00
#
_symmetry.space_group_name_H-M   'P 1'
#
loop_
_entity.id
_entity.type
_entity.pdbx_description
1 polymer ?
#
loop_
_entity_poly.entity_id
_entity_poly.type
_entity_poly.pdbx_seq_one_letter_code
_entity_poly.pdbx_strand_id
1 'polypeptide(L)'
;MIQCQNCGQSNSDTSQFCRFCGTKFLVRQPNAQDNYDYQSPRPYAWKTDEYQTQSEPRPPKMVARTEPLAPPAPLGNQQYGGQPLAYAGPQYLAGNYRCPHCGTQYLPIIERRISTAGWITFSLLLVFTFIFFWIGLLMKENVSICPVCRTKVS
;
A
#
# COMPACT_ATOMS: atom_id res chain seq x y z
N MET A 1 10.69 29.53 23.61
CA MET A 1 9.59 28.71 24.15
C MET A 1 8.27 29.33 23.73
N ILE A 2 7.34 28.57 23.15
CA ILE A 2 6.04 29.07 22.68
C ILE A 2 4.92 28.65 23.62
N GLN A 3 4.04 29.58 23.98
CA GLN A 3 2.89 29.31 24.84
C GLN A 3 1.64 29.00 24.01
N CYS A 4 0.90 27.98 24.42
CA CYS A 4 -0.36 27.62 23.78
C CYS A 4 -1.47 28.61 24.14
N GLN A 5 -2.10 29.20 23.13
CA GLN A 5 -3.25 30.11 23.30
C GLN A 5 -4.51 29.40 23.83
N ASN A 6 -4.61 28.07 23.69
CA ASN A 6 -5.77 27.31 24.15
C ASN A 6 -5.59 26.79 25.59
N CYS A 7 -4.42 26.26 25.96
CA CYS A 7 -4.21 25.65 27.29
C CYS A 7 -3.18 26.36 28.19
N GLY A 8 -2.51 27.41 27.72
CA GLY A 8 -1.52 28.16 28.49
C GLY A 8 -0.18 27.44 28.73
N GLN A 9 -0.06 26.16 28.37
CA GLN A 9 1.17 25.39 28.59
C GLN A 9 2.29 25.78 27.62
N SER A 10 3.51 25.78 28.15
CA SER A 10 4.73 26.04 27.37
C SER A 10 5.15 24.80 26.57
N ASN A 11 5.56 25.03 25.33
CA ASN A 11 6.14 24.01 24.46
C ASN A 11 7.46 24.50 23.84
N SER A 12 8.22 23.55 23.28
CA SER A 12 9.44 23.83 22.53
C SER A 12 9.14 24.65 21.26
N ASP A 13 10.04 25.54 20.84
CA ASP A 13 9.81 26.42 19.67
C ASP A 13 9.69 25.66 18.33
N THR A 14 10.13 24.40 18.30
CA THR A 14 10.04 23.52 17.12
C THR A 14 8.77 22.67 17.10
N SER A 15 7.91 22.71 18.13
CA SER A 15 6.70 21.89 18.15
C SER A 15 5.62 22.51 17.26
N GLN A 16 5.16 21.77 16.25
CA GLN A 16 4.05 22.18 15.38
C GLN A 16 2.69 22.13 16.08
N PHE A 17 2.58 21.33 17.14
CA PHE A 17 1.35 21.12 17.90
C PHE A 17 1.64 21.20 19.40
N CYS A 18 0.67 21.67 20.18
CA CYS A 18 0.76 21.64 21.63
C CYS A 18 0.69 20.19 22.14
N ARG A 19 1.66 19.77 22.96
CA ARG A 19 1.69 18.41 23.53
C ARG A 19 0.51 18.08 24.46
N PHE A 20 -0.13 19.10 25.03
CA PHE A 20 -1.15 18.92 26.07
C PHE A 20 -2.58 18.97 25.52
N CYS A 21 -2.87 19.89 24.59
CA CYS A 21 -4.22 20.05 24.02
C CYS A 21 -4.32 19.71 22.53
N GLY A 22 -3.21 19.40 21.86
CA GLY A 22 -3.19 19.03 20.45
C GLY A 22 -3.45 20.16 19.46
N THR A 23 -3.65 21.42 19.91
CA THR A 23 -3.86 22.53 18.99
C THR A 23 -2.61 22.82 18.18
N LYS A 24 -2.77 22.98 16.87
CA LYS A 24 -1.70 23.43 15.97
C LYS A 24 -1.29 24.86 16.30
N PHE A 25 0.01 25.12 16.37
CA PHE A 25 0.49 26.49 16.39
C PHE A 25 0.45 27.05 14.97
N LEU A 26 -0.14 28.24 14.79
CA LEU A 26 -0.14 28.96 13.51
C LEU A 26 1.24 29.61 13.24
N VAL A 27 2.33 28.89 13.52
CA VAL A 27 3.67 29.39 13.23
C VAL A 27 3.84 29.39 11.72
N ARG A 28 3.80 30.60 11.16
CA ARG A 28 4.25 30.91 9.81
C ARG A 28 5.69 30.41 9.72
N GLN A 29 5.93 29.37 8.94
CA GLN A 29 7.28 28.87 8.69
C GLN A 29 8.16 30.05 8.23
N PRO A 30 9.35 30.27 8.84
CA PRO A 30 10.33 31.13 8.22
C PRO A 30 10.76 30.45 6.92
N ASN A 31 10.56 31.17 5.81
CA ASN A 31 10.84 30.74 4.45
C ASN A 31 12.24 30.10 4.35
N ALA A 32 12.28 28.77 4.16
CA ALA A 32 13.44 28.10 3.59
C ALA A 32 13.40 28.36 2.09
N GLN A 33 14.12 29.40 1.71
CA GLN A 33 14.29 29.91 0.37
C GLN A 33 15.41 29.11 -0.30
N ASP A 34 15.13 27.89 -0.75
CA ASP A 34 16.11 27.10 -1.52
C ASP A 34 15.44 26.37 -2.70
N ASN A 35 15.61 27.00 -3.85
CA ASN A 35 15.68 26.44 -5.21
C ASN A 35 15.08 25.04 -5.44
N TYR A 36 13.77 25.00 -5.72
CA TYR A 36 13.15 23.83 -6.33
C TYR A 36 13.26 23.94 -7.85
N ASP A 37 14.32 23.40 -8.43
CA ASP A 37 14.30 22.94 -9.83
C ASP A 37 13.32 21.76 -9.91
N TYR A 38 12.03 22.11 -10.02
CA TYR A 38 10.96 21.14 -10.21
C TYR A 38 11.05 20.57 -11.62
N GLN A 39 11.82 19.50 -11.79
CA GLN A 39 11.72 18.65 -12.96
C GLN A 39 10.47 17.77 -12.81
N SER A 40 9.45 18.10 -13.59
CA SER A 40 8.23 17.32 -13.68
C SER A 40 8.56 15.85 -14.02
N PRO A 41 7.90 14.87 -13.37
CA PRO A 41 8.08 13.47 -13.72
C PRO A 41 7.72 13.26 -15.19
N ARG A 42 8.60 12.62 -15.95
CA ARG A 42 8.33 12.30 -17.37
C ARG A 42 7.04 11.47 -17.43
N PRO A 43 6.06 11.84 -18.28
CA PRO A 43 4.80 11.12 -18.37
C PRO A 43 5.06 9.69 -18.83
N TYR A 44 4.86 8.76 -17.89
CA TYR A 44 4.82 7.31 -18.02
C TYR A 44 5.94 6.63 -18.83
N ALA A 45 6.83 5.96 -18.09
CA ALA A 45 7.91 5.08 -18.56
C ALA A 45 7.43 3.73 -19.15
N TRP A 46 6.22 3.65 -19.74
CA TRP A 46 5.81 2.43 -20.45
C TRP A 46 6.46 2.31 -21.83
N LYS A 47 7.20 3.34 -22.27
CA LYS A 47 7.77 3.45 -23.62
C LYS A 47 9.29 3.58 -23.67
N THR A 48 9.96 3.51 -22.52
CA THR A 48 11.42 3.51 -22.47
C THR A 48 11.92 2.09 -22.19
N ASP A 49 12.69 1.55 -23.14
CA ASP A 49 13.38 0.25 -23.10
C ASP A 49 14.47 0.17 -22.01
N GLU A 50 14.46 1.05 -21.02
CA GLU A 50 15.42 1.11 -19.92
C GLU A 50 15.28 -0.06 -18.93
N TYR A 51 14.23 -0.89 -19.11
CA TYR A 51 14.04 -2.17 -18.42
C TYR A 51 14.21 -3.40 -19.32
N GLN A 52 14.88 -3.30 -20.46
CA GLN A 52 15.43 -4.50 -21.09
C GLN A 52 16.49 -5.09 -20.14
N THR A 53 16.10 -6.13 -19.39
CA THR A 53 17.01 -6.93 -18.59
C THR A 53 18.09 -7.47 -19.51
N GLN A 54 19.28 -6.84 -19.52
CA GLN A 54 20.45 -7.42 -20.15
C GLN A 54 20.69 -8.77 -19.48
N SER A 55 20.34 -9.83 -20.18
CA SER A 55 20.55 -11.22 -19.80
C SER A 55 21.96 -11.70 -20.18
N GLU A 56 22.92 -10.78 -20.25
CA GLU A 56 24.31 -11.15 -20.49
C GLU A 56 24.97 -11.66 -19.20
N PRO A 57 25.54 -12.88 -19.23
CA PRO A 57 26.30 -13.39 -18.10
C PRO A 57 27.56 -12.54 -17.93
N ARG A 58 27.62 -11.78 -16.82
CA ARG A 58 28.79 -10.99 -16.43
C ARG A 58 30.04 -11.89 -16.41
N PRO A 59 31.05 -11.67 -17.27
CA PRO A 59 32.30 -12.42 -17.18
C PRO A 59 33.04 -12.04 -15.88
N PRO A 60 33.75 -12.98 -15.24
CA PRO A 60 34.52 -12.69 -14.04
C PRO A 60 35.62 -11.68 -14.36
N LYS A 61 35.45 -10.46 -13.85
CA LYS A 61 36.44 -9.39 -13.96
C LYS A 61 37.61 -9.74 -13.03
N MET A 62 38.73 -10.22 -13.58
CA MET A 62 39.98 -10.33 -12.84
C MET A 62 40.39 -8.92 -12.39
N VAL A 63 40.45 -8.70 -11.08
CA VAL A 63 40.78 -7.43 -10.45
C VAL A 63 42.29 -7.22 -10.55
N ALA A 64 42.74 -6.39 -11.50
CA ALA A 64 44.06 -5.79 -11.46
C ALA A 64 44.00 -4.48 -10.66
N ARG A 65 44.65 -4.53 -9.48
CA ARG A 65 45.20 -3.43 -8.66
C ARG A 65 45.59 -2.22 -9.54
N THR A 66 45.26 -0.95 -9.25
CA THR A 66 45.68 -0.15 -8.08
C THR A 66 45.02 1.24 -8.22
N GLU A 67 44.24 1.73 -7.24
CA GLU A 67 43.98 3.18 -7.06
C GLU A 67 43.66 3.51 -5.58
N PRO A 68 44.01 4.72 -5.09
CA PRO A 68 44.13 5.01 -3.66
C PRO A 68 42.79 5.23 -2.94
N LEU A 69 42.72 4.74 -1.69
CA LEU A 69 41.57 4.80 -0.79
C LEU A 69 41.14 6.24 -0.46
N ALA A 70 39.91 6.60 -0.82
CA ALA A 70 39.15 7.63 -0.10
C ALA A 70 38.49 7.00 1.15
N PRO A 71 38.39 7.72 2.28
CA PRO A 71 37.79 7.19 3.50
C PRO A 71 36.27 6.94 3.31
N PRO A 72 35.73 5.81 3.81
CA PRO A 72 34.31 5.51 3.69
C PRO A 72 33.48 6.41 4.61
N ALA A 73 32.45 7.05 4.03
CA ALA A 73 31.41 7.73 4.77
C ALA A 73 30.61 6.73 5.64
N PRO A 74 30.08 7.14 6.81
CA PRO A 74 29.32 6.25 7.67
C PRO A 74 28.02 5.79 6.97
N LEU A 75 27.87 4.46 6.83
CA LEU A 75 26.64 3.79 6.42
C LEU A 75 25.54 4.08 7.44
N GLY A 76 24.67 5.06 7.11
CA GLY A 76 23.37 5.17 7.74
C GLY A 76 22.53 3.95 7.35
N ASN A 77 22.00 3.27 8.37
CA ASN A 77 21.05 2.15 8.29
C ASN A 77 19.99 2.37 7.20
N GLN A 78 20.19 1.78 6.03
CA GLN A 78 19.10 1.59 5.07
C GLN A 78 18.27 0.40 5.54
N GLN A 79 17.29 0.71 6.41
CA GLN A 79 16.18 -0.18 6.68
C GLN A 79 15.42 -0.41 5.36
N TYR A 80 15.67 -1.56 4.74
CA TYR A 80 14.82 -2.14 3.69
C TYR A 80 13.45 -2.43 4.29
N GLY A 81 12.61 -1.40 4.34
CA GLY A 81 11.17 -1.54 4.57
C GLY A 81 10.53 -2.03 3.28
N GLY A 82 10.06 -3.29 3.28
CA GLY A 82 9.25 -3.82 2.20
C GLY A 82 8.08 -2.88 1.92
N GLN A 83 8.05 -2.33 0.70
CA GLN A 83 6.95 -1.50 0.22
C GLN A 83 5.67 -2.35 0.22
N PRO A 84 4.60 -1.95 0.92
CA PRO A 84 3.33 -2.65 0.83
C PRO A 84 2.75 -2.42 -0.58
N LEU A 85 2.44 -3.52 -1.26
CA LEU A 85 1.66 -3.54 -2.51
C LEU A 85 0.28 -2.93 -2.24
N ALA A 86 0.15 -1.62 -2.45
CA ALA A 86 -1.10 -0.89 -2.24
C ALA A 86 -2.09 -1.24 -3.38
N TYR A 87 -2.90 -2.26 -3.14
CA TYR A 87 -4.07 -2.56 -3.95
C TYR A 87 -5.12 -1.46 -3.74
N ALA A 88 -5.36 -0.64 -4.76
CA ALA A 88 -6.39 0.38 -4.77
C ALA A 88 -7.77 -0.26 -4.99
N GLY A 89 -8.33 -0.83 -3.92
CA GLY A 89 -9.72 -1.28 -3.90
C GLY A 89 -10.71 -0.11 -3.91
N PRO A 90 -11.98 -0.35 -4.30
CA PRO A 90 -13.02 0.67 -4.36
C PRO A 90 -13.19 1.40 -3.00
N GLN A 91 -12.95 2.71 -3.02
CA GLN A 91 -12.83 3.59 -1.85
C GLN A 91 -14.16 3.87 -1.12
N TYR A 92 -15.28 3.31 -1.59
CA TYR A 92 -16.62 3.64 -1.10
C TYR A 92 -16.93 3.09 0.31
N LEU A 93 -16.04 2.26 0.89
CA LEU A 93 -16.14 1.74 2.27
C LEU A 93 -15.11 2.34 3.25
N ALA A 94 -14.34 3.36 2.85
CA ALA A 94 -13.30 3.95 3.70
C ALA A 94 -13.84 4.77 4.90
N GLY A 95 -15.16 4.81 5.10
CA GLY A 95 -15.78 5.38 6.29
C GLY A 95 -15.78 4.39 7.45
N ASN A 96 -14.78 4.50 8.35
CA ASN A 96 -14.75 3.88 9.68
C ASN A 96 -15.29 2.43 9.76
N TYR A 97 -14.95 1.59 8.78
CA TYR A 97 -15.37 0.19 8.76
C TYR A 97 -14.83 -0.54 9.99
N ARG A 98 -15.69 -1.30 10.67
CA ARG A 98 -15.34 -2.22 11.75
C ARG A 98 -16.02 -3.55 11.50
N CYS A 99 -15.25 -4.64 11.53
CA CYS A 99 -15.82 -5.97 11.39
C CYS A 99 -16.77 -6.27 12.57
N PRO A 100 -18.00 -6.77 12.34
CA PRO A 100 -18.96 -7.09 13.41
C PRO A 100 -18.53 -8.29 14.27
N HIS A 101 -17.64 -9.15 13.76
CA HIS A 101 -17.21 -10.35 14.47
C HIS A 101 -15.98 -10.10 15.37
N CYS A 102 -15.01 -9.32 14.90
CA CYS A 102 -13.73 -9.12 15.60
C CYS A 102 -13.39 -7.65 15.90
N GLY A 103 -14.20 -6.70 15.43
CA GLY A 103 -13.99 -5.27 15.66
C GLY A 103 -12.82 -4.63 14.90
N THR A 104 -12.10 -5.40 14.07
CA THR A 104 -10.92 -4.89 13.36
C THR A 104 -11.31 -3.86 12.30
N GLN A 105 -10.44 -2.86 12.12
CA GLN A 105 -10.61 -1.81 11.11
C GLN A 105 -10.01 -2.16 9.74
N TYR A 106 -9.53 -3.39 9.57
CA TYR A 106 -9.02 -3.85 8.28
C TYR A 106 -10.16 -4.01 7.27
N LEU A 107 -9.96 -3.50 6.06
CA LEU A 107 -10.93 -3.66 4.98
C LEU A 107 -11.11 -5.15 4.64
N PRO A 108 -12.34 -5.58 4.30
CA PRO A 108 -12.60 -6.96 3.91
C PRO A 108 -11.89 -7.28 2.59
N ILE A 109 -11.33 -8.48 2.50
CA ILE A 109 -10.74 -9.00 1.27
C ILE A 109 -11.86 -9.63 0.46
N ILE A 110 -11.93 -9.31 -0.83
CA ILE A 110 -12.89 -9.90 -1.75
C ILE A 110 -12.28 -11.19 -2.32
N GLU A 111 -12.83 -12.32 -1.92
CA GLU A 111 -12.45 -13.63 -2.45
C GLU A 111 -13.49 -14.13 -3.46
N ARG A 112 -13.03 -14.73 -4.55
CA ARG A 112 -13.90 -15.22 -5.63
C ARG A 112 -14.15 -16.71 -5.44
N ARG A 113 -15.40 -17.07 -5.10
CA ARG A 113 -15.81 -18.47 -4.85
C ARG A 113 -16.94 -18.86 -5.79
N ILE A 114 -17.10 -20.17 -6.02
CA ILE A 114 -18.28 -20.69 -6.75
C ILE A 114 -19.50 -20.41 -5.88
N SER A 115 -20.53 -19.77 -6.45
CA SER A 115 -21.75 -19.47 -5.71
C SER A 115 -22.46 -20.75 -5.29
N THR A 116 -23.19 -20.72 -4.16
CA THR A 116 -24.10 -21.82 -3.79
C THR A 116 -25.15 -22.05 -4.87
N ALA A 117 -25.63 -20.98 -5.52
CA ALA A 117 -26.52 -21.06 -6.67
C ALA A 117 -25.86 -21.75 -7.88
N GLY A 118 -24.55 -21.52 -8.08
CA GLY A 118 -23.76 -22.21 -9.11
C GLY A 118 -23.72 -23.73 -8.90
N TRP A 119 -23.57 -24.17 -7.65
CA TRP A 119 -23.60 -25.60 -7.30
C TRP A 119 -24.98 -26.25 -7.49
N ILE A 120 -26.05 -25.55 -7.10
CA ILE A 120 -27.42 -26.05 -7.28
C ILE A 120 -27.75 -26.17 -8.77
N THR A 121 -27.45 -25.13 -9.55
CA THR A 121 -27.69 -25.13 -11.01
C THR A 121 -26.82 -26.16 -11.72
N PHE A 122 -25.56 -26.32 -11.33
CA PHE A 122 -24.69 -27.39 -11.81
C PHE A 122 -25.30 -28.77 -11.57
N SER A 123 -25.80 -29.03 -10.36
CA SER A 123 -26.39 -30.32 -10.00
C SER A 123 -27.68 -30.61 -10.78
N LEU A 124 -28.57 -29.62 -10.93
CA LEU A 124 -29.80 -29.77 -11.72
C LEU A 124 -29.50 -29.98 -13.21
N LEU A 125 -28.59 -29.17 -13.79
CA LEU A 125 -28.25 -29.29 -15.20
C LEU A 125 -27.50 -30.60 -15.49
N LEU A 126 -26.66 -31.09 -14.59
CA LEU A 126 -26.01 -32.40 -14.76
C LEU A 126 -27.04 -33.53 -14.88
N VAL A 127 -28.11 -33.50 -14.07
CA VAL A 127 -29.15 -34.54 -14.06
C VAL A 127 -30.09 -34.42 -15.27
N PHE A 128 -30.53 -33.21 -15.61
CA PHE A 128 -31.55 -33.01 -16.66
C PHE A 128 -30.97 -32.80 -18.06
N THR A 129 -29.81 -32.14 -18.17
CA THR A 129 -29.26 -31.64 -19.43
C THR A 129 -27.73 -31.67 -19.40
N PHE A 130 -27.15 -32.86 -19.59
CA PHE A 130 -25.69 -33.12 -19.64
C PHE A 130 -24.88 -32.20 -20.58
N ILE A 131 -25.53 -31.43 -21.47
CA ILE A 131 -24.90 -30.50 -22.40
C ILE A 131 -24.56 -29.14 -21.74
N PHE A 132 -25.30 -28.71 -20.70
CA PHE A 132 -25.18 -27.36 -20.14
C PHE A 132 -24.53 -27.28 -18.75
N PHE A 133 -24.04 -28.40 -18.21
CA PHE A 133 -23.51 -28.46 -16.84
C PHE A 133 -22.35 -27.48 -16.57
N TRP A 134 -21.56 -27.12 -17.58
CA TRP A 134 -20.43 -26.18 -17.45
C TRP A 134 -20.83 -24.73 -17.12
N ILE A 135 -22.09 -24.34 -17.36
CA ILE A 135 -22.57 -22.96 -17.16
C ILE A 135 -22.73 -22.67 -15.67
N GLY A 136 -23.06 -23.68 -14.85
CA GLY A 136 -23.09 -23.56 -13.40
C GLY A 136 -21.73 -23.21 -12.79
N LEU A 137 -20.63 -23.63 -13.42
CA LEU A 137 -19.26 -23.34 -12.96
C LEU A 137 -18.79 -21.91 -13.33
N LEU A 138 -19.45 -21.26 -14.28
CA LEU A 138 -19.18 -19.87 -14.64
C LEU A 138 -19.76 -18.88 -13.63
N MET A 139 -20.72 -19.31 -12.80
CA MET A 139 -21.32 -18.48 -11.77
C MET A 139 -20.38 -18.34 -10.57
N LYS A 140 -19.54 -17.29 -10.62
CA LYS A 140 -18.64 -16.89 -9.53
C LYS A 140 -19.24 -15.75 -8.74
N GLU A 141 -19.26 -15.89 -7.43
CA GLU A 141 -19.71 -14.86 -6.50
C GLU A 141 -18.50 -14.27 -5.76
N ASN A 142 -18.57 -12.97 -5.52
CA ASN A 142 -17.58 -12.25 -4.73
C ASN A 142 -18.04 -12.25 -3.27
N VAL A 143 -17.25 -12.86 -2.40
CA VAL A 143 -17.54 -12.90 -0.96
C VAL A 143 -16.50 -12.03 -0.25
N SER A 144 -16.98 -11.05 0.51
CA SER A 144 -16.16 -10.24 1.40
C SER A 144 -15.88 -11.02 2.69
N ILE A 145 -14.59 -11.22 2.98
CA ILE A 145 -14.12 -11.98 4.14
C ILE A 145 -13.19 -11.09 4.96
N CYS A 146 -13.35 -11.10 6.28
CA CYS A 146 -12.41 -10.39 7.16
C CYS A 146 -11.04 -11.09 7.16
N PRO A 147 -9.92 -10.36 6.97
CA PRO A 147 -8.58 -10.97 6.97
C PRO A 147 -8.16 -11.57 8.32
N VAL A 148 -8.73 -11.08 9.42
CA VAL A 148 -8.33 -11.49 10.78
C VAL A 148 -9.14 -12.69 11.26
N CYS A 149 -10.48 -12.58 11.28
CA CYS A 149 -11.34 -13.65 11.81
C CYS A 149 -11.87 -14.62 10.74
N ARG A 150 -11.60 -14.38 9.45
CA ARG A 150 -12.03 -15.21 8.30
C ARG A 150 -13.54 -15.47 8.21
N THR A 151 -14.35 -14.70 8.93
CA THR A 151 -15.81 -14.76 8.81
C THR A 151 -16.27 -13.94 7.61
N LYS A 152 -17.33 -14.39 6.96
CA LYS A 152 -18.03 -13.65 5.89
C LYS A 152 -18.61 -12.37 6.49
N VAL A 153 -18.39 -11.25 5.82
CA VAL A 153 -18.93 -9.94 6.19
C VAL A 153 -19.76 -9.47 5.00
N SER A 154 -21.05 -9.80 5.00
CA SER A 154 -22.01 -9.43 3.95
C SER A 154 -22.69 -8.12 4.29
#